data_AF-A0A4Q9Q099-F1
#
_entry.id   AF-A0A4Q9Q099-F1
#
_cell.length_a   1.000
_cell.length_b   1.000
_cell.length_c   1.000
_cell.angle_alpha   90.00
_cell.angle_beta   90.00
_cell.angle_gamma   90.00
#
_symmetry.space_group_name_H-M   'P 1'
#
loop_
_entity.id
_entity.type
_entity.pdbx_description
1 polymer ?
#
loop_
_entity_poly.entity_id
_entity_poly.type
_entity_poly.pdbx_seq_one_letter_code
_entity_poly.pdbx_strand_id
1 'polypeptide(L)'
;AKTTGAERVLEVAASAQWRQCRELLQTSIAPEDLSNLQPAQGNGFVEAVLTAYKRHHHLVIRPDDAWISILSQLNFYVNAHAEELRSHFVAHGAKKLLTVPAVGTRYTVNFGSLARQMTLHIQNSVVDSTLVDWILPDFTTTTVKDKTICAVLLMSSLESYFNYEIMCICGIPSVTLEGERADWQKLLDRVTSDRLPAKE
;
A
#
# COMPACT_ATOMS: atom_id res chain seq x y z
N ALA A 1 8.09 -30.72 12.69
CA ALA A 1 9.32 -30.13 13.26
C ALA A 1 9.04 -28.67 13.63
N LYS A 2 9.97 -27.95 14.28
CA LYS A 2 9.89 -26.48 14.31
C LYS A 2 10.36 -25.96 12.95
N THR A 3 9.49 -25.27 12.24
CA THR A 3 9.73 -24.56 10.98
C THR A 3 10.84 -23.51 11.16
N THR A 4 11.85 -23.56 10.29
CA THR A 4 13.01 -22.65 10.30
C THR A 4 13.29 -22.15 8.90
N GLY A 5 13.38 -20.82 8.73
CA GLY A 5 13.51 -20.19 7.42
C GLY A 5 12.17 -19.67 6.87
N ALA A 6 12.08 -19.51 5.55
CA ALA A 6 10.95 -18.88 4.87
C ALA A 6 9.59 -19.56 5.14
N GLU A 7 9.57 -20.86 5.43
CA GLU A 7 8.36 -21.58 5.85
C GLU A 7 7.73 -20.96 7.11
N ARG A 8 8.55 -20.56 8.09
CA ARG A 8 8.07 -19.89 9.31
C ARG A 8 7.55 -18.48 9.01
N VAL A 9 8.10 -17.80 8.00
CA VAL A 9 7.61 -16.49 7.56
C VAL A 9 6.22 -16.65 6.94
N LEU A 10 6.03 -17.66 6.09
CA LEU A 10 4.73 -17.99 5.49
C LEU A 10 3.70 -18.44 6.54
N GLU A 11 4.10 -19.26 7.52
CA GLU A 11 3.27 -19.69 8.64
C GLU A 11 2.76 -18.53 9.51
N VAL A 12 3.63 -17.55 9.80
CA VAL A 12 3.30 -16.40 10.66
C VAL A 12 2.63 -15.26 9.89
N ALA A 13 2.75 -15.18 8.56
CA ALA A 13 2.02 -14.20 7.74
C ALA A 13 0.66 -14.71 7.24
N ALA A 14 0.57 -15.98 6.84
CA ALA A 14 -0.57 -16.57 6.15
C ALA A 14 -0.96 -17.93 6.76
N SER A 15 -1.30 -17.92 8.06
CA SER A 15 -1.42 -19.13 8.89
C SER A 15 -2.52 -20.10 8.43
N ALA A 16 -3.59 -19.60 7.79
CA ALA A 16 -4.66 -20.42 7.24
C ALA A 16 -4.23 -21.15 5.95
N GLN A 17 -3.51 -20.44 5.08
CA GLN A 17 -2.97 -20.95 3.82
C GLN A 17 -1.82 -21.94 4.07
N TRP A 18 -0.97 -21.68 5.05
CA TRP A 18 0.12 -22.58 5.45
C TRP A 18 -0.38 -23.98 5.84
N ARG A 19 -1.51 -24.08 6.56
CA ARG A 19 -2.14 -25.38 6.91
C ARG A 19 -2.63 -26.18 5.70
N GLN A 20 -2.76 -25.55 4.53
CA GLN A 20 -3.12 -26.18 3.26
C GLN A 20 -1.90 -26.38 2.34
N CYS A 21 -0.73 -25.85 2.72
CA CYS A 21 0.53 -25.99 1.99
C CYS A 21 1.20 -27.33 2.35
N ARG A 22 1.66 -28.07 1.34
CA ARG A 22 2.35 -29.37 1.54
C ARG A 22 3.87 -29.25 1.53
N GLU A 23 4.41 -28.41 0.65
CA GLU A 23 5.85 -28.15 0.47
C GLU A 23 6.03 -26.71 -0.06
N LEU A 24 7.00 -25.97 0.45
CA LEU A 24 7.40 -24.67 -0.12
C LEU A 24 8.34 -24.93 -1.31
N LEU A 25 7.88 -24.70 -2.53
CA LEU A 25 8.64 -25.03 -3.75
C LEU A 25 9.86 -24.13 -3.97
N GLN A 26 9.72 -22.82 -3.74
CA GLN A 26 10.77 -21.80 -3.86
C GLN A 26 10.43 -20.61 -2.95
N THR A 27 11.42 -19.77 -2.66
CA THR A 27 11.26 -18.47 -1.99
C THR A 27 12.19 -17.44 -2.63
N SER A 28 11.81 -16.16 -2.59
CA SER A 28 12.68 -15.03 -2.94
C SER A 28 13.33 -14.36 -1.71
N ILE A 29 13.00 -14.83 -0.51
CA ILE A 29 13.60 -14.34 0.75
C ILE A 29 15.00 -14.95 0.88
N ALA A 30 16.03 -14.12 0.99
CA ALA A 30 17.40 -14.56 1.19
C ALA A 30 17.64 -14.97 2.66
N PRO A 31 18.58 -15.90 2.95
CA PRO A 31 18.90 -16.31 4.32
C PRO A 31 19.21 -15.15 5.29
N GLU A 32 19.85 -14.10 4.79
CA GLU A 32 20.22 -12.86 5.47
C GLU A 32 19.02 -11.97 5.84
N ASP A 33 17.91 -12.02 5.09
CA ASP A 33 16.69 -11.24 5.40
C ASP A 33 15.97 -11.79 6.64
N LEU A 34 16.10 -13.09 6.90
CA LEU A 34 15.30 -13.85 7.88
C LEU A 34 15.45 -13.37 9.33
N SER A 35 16.56 -12.73 9.69
CA SER A 35 16.73 -12.15 11.04
C SER A 35 15.98 -10.84 11.22
N ASN A 36 15.69 -10.13 10.13
CA ASN A 36 15.19 -8.76 10.14
C ASN A 36 13.70 -8.70 9.78
N LEU A 37 13.19 -9.69 9.04
CA LEU A 37 11.78 -9.83 8.72
C LEU A 37 10.92 -10.14 9.96
N GLN A 38 10.01 -9.23 10.30
CA GLN A 38 8.90 -9.49 11.23
C GLN A 38 7.59 -9.72 10.45
N PRO A 39 7.21 -10.97 10.15
CA PRO A 39 5.92 -11.27 9.51
C PRO A 39 4.75 -10.88 10.43
N ALA A 40 3.76 -10.20 9.86
CA ALA A 40 2.49 -9.87 10.50
C ALA A 40 1.34 -10.61 9.80
N GLN A 41 0.26 -10.92 10.55
CA GLN A 41 -0.99 -11.38 9.95
C GLN A 41 -1.73 -10.17 9.35
N GLY A 42 -2.23 -10.31 8.10
CA GLY A 42 -2.97 -9.23 7.43
C GLY A 42 -2.09 -8.37 6.52
N ASN A 43 -2.35 -7.05 6.47
CA ASN A 43 -1.62 -6.13 5.59
C ASN A 43 -0.32 -5.66 6.26
N GLY A 44 0.83 -6.14 5.76
CA GLY A 44 2.14 -5.86 6.33
C GLY A 44 2.55 -4.39 6.34
N PHE A 45 2.15 -3.60 5.33
CA PHE A 45 2.43 -2.17 5.27
C PHE A 45 1.66 -1.40 6.34
N VAL A 46 0.34 -1.66 6.48
CA VAL A 46 -0.48 -1.04 7.53
C VAL A 46 0.04 -1.39 8.91
N GLU A 47 0.38 -2.66 9.19
CA GLU A 47 0.92 -3.00 10.52
C GLU A 47 2.37 -2.52 10.73
N ALA A 48 3.16 -2.28 9.68
CA ALA A 48 4.46 -1.61 9.78
C ALA A 48 4.29 -0.13 10.17
N VAL A 49 3.41 0.61 9.49
CA VAL A 49 3.06 2.02 9.83
C VAL A 49 2.50 2.10 11.25
N LEU A 50 1.54 1.23 11.58
CA LEU A 50 0.96 1.16 12.92
C LEU A 50 1.99 0.77 13.98
N THR A 51 2.90 -0.16 13.71
CA THR A 51 3.99 -0.52 14.64
C THR A 51 4.93 0.66 14.86
N ALA A 52 5.33 1.37 13.81
CA ALA A 52 6.18 2.54 13.91
C ALA A 52 5.52 3.67 14.72
N TYR A 53 4.23 3.91 14.50
CA TYR A 53 3.41 4.87 15.24
C TYR A 53 3.23 4.47 16.72
N LYS A 54 2.86 3.21 17.00
CA LYS A 54 2.66 2.64 18.35
C LYS A 54 3.96 2.60 19.18
N ARG A 55 5.13 2.49 18.54
CA ARG A 55 6.43 2.23 19.21
C ARG A 55 7.49 3.32 19.01
N HIS A 56 7.15 4.43 18.36
CA HIS A 56 8.09 5.50 18.02
C HIS A 56 9.32 5.00 17.23
N HIS A 57 9.13 4.11 16.25
CA HIS A 57 10.21 3.74 15.34
C HIS A 57 10.30 4.77 14.20
N HIS A 58 11.52 5.07 13.76
CA HIS A 58 11.75 5.72 12.46
C HIS A 58 11.19 4.80 11.36
N LEU A 59 10.34 5.33 10.50
CA LEU A 59 9.67 4.56 9.45
C LEU A 59 10.40 4.79 8.13
N VAL A 60 10.96 3.73 7.55
CA VAL A 60 11.48 3.76 6.17
C VAL A 60 10.38 3.22 5.24
N ILE A 61 10.16 3.90 4.11
CA ILE A 61 9.19 3.48 3.09
C ILE A 61 9.81 3.64 1.71
N ARG A 62 9.66 2.62 0.85
CA ARG A 62 9.96 2.72 -0.58
C ARG A 62 8.70 3.01 -1.41
N PRO A 63 8.83 3.58 -2.62
CA PRO A 63 7.70 3.71 -3.55
C PRO A 63 7.04 2.36 -3.84
N ASP A 64 7.84 1.28 -3.87
CA ASP A 64 7.38 -0.09 -4.06
C ASP A 64 6.41 -0.56 -2.96
N ASP A 65 6.72 -0.28 -1.68
CA ASP A 65 5.94 -0.77 -0.55
C ASP A 65 4.52 -0.18 -0.56
N ALA A 66 4.43 1.13 -0.83
CA ALA A 66 3.18 1.84 -0.99
C ALA A 66 2.40 1.33 -2.23
N TRP A 67 3.07 1.19 -3.37
CA TRP A 67 2.44 0.77 -4.62
C TRP A 67 1.93 -0.68 -4.58
N ILE A 68 2.70 -1.62 -4.01
CA ILE A 68 2.29 -3.02 -3.81
C ILE A 68 1.09 -3.09 -2.86
N SER A 69 1.05 -2.23 -1.83
CA SER A 69 -0.07 -2.17 -0.88
C SER A 69 -1.37 -1.68 -1.51
N ILE A 70 -1.30 -0.67 -2.38
CA ILE A 70 -2.43 -0.18 -3.19
C ILE A 70 -2.91 -1.29 -4.14
N LEU A 71 -1.99 -1.90 -4.90
CA LEU A 71 -2.31 -2.97 -5.84
C LEU A 71 -2.90 -4.21 -5.14
N SER A 72 -2.50 -4.51 -3.91
CA SER A 72 -3.05 -5.63 -3.13
C SER A 72 -4.53 -5.45 -2.82
N GLN A 73 -4.95 -4.24 -2.42
CA GLN A 73 -6.36 -3.95 -2.16
C GLN A 73 -7.18 -3.87 -3.45
N LEU A 74 -6.63 -3.24 -4.50
CA LEU A 74 -7.24 -3.23 -5.84
C LEU A 74 -7.47 -4.66 -6.35
N ASN A 75 -6.51 -5.56 -6.18
CA ASN A 75 -6.63 -6.96 -6.57
C ASN A 75 -7.77 -7.69 -5.84
N PHE A 76 -7.96 -7.47 -4.53
CA PHE A 76 -9.09 -8.07 -3.82
C PHE A 76 -10.43 -7.58 -4.36
N TYR A 77 -10.57 -6.27 -4.57
CA TYR A 77 -11.78 -5.67 -5.14
C TYR A 77 -12.08 -6.19 -6.56
N VAL A 78 -11.07 -6.21 -7.44
CA VAL A 78 -11.21 -6.68 -8.83
C VAL A 78 -11.57 -8.17 -8.90
N ASN A 79 -11.08 -9.01 -7.98
CA ASN A 79 -11.48 -10.42 -7.94
C ASN A 79 -12.89 -10.64 -7.37
N ALA A 80 -13.35 -9.80 -6.44
CA ALA A 80 -14.71 -9.86 -5.92
C ALA A 80 -15.77 -9.44 -6.96
N HIS A 81 -15.48 -8.40 -7.74
CA HIS A 81 -16.37 -7.79 -8.74
C HIS A 81 -15.97 -8.14 -10.19
N ALA A 82 -15.39 -9.33 -10.40
CA ALA A 82 -14.66 -9.67 -11.63
C ALA A 82 -15.50 -9.64 -12.93
N GLU A 83 -16.81 -9.90 -12.86
CA GLU A 83 -17.69 -9.84 -14.02
C GLU A 83 -18.26 -8.42 -14.25
N GLU A 84 -18.57 -7.68 -13.18
CA GLU A 84 -18.98 -6.26 -13.23
C GLU A 84 -17.87 -5.39 -13.87
N LEU A 85 -16.62 -5.65 -13.49
CA LEU A 85 -15.44 -4.91 -13.94
C LEU A 85 -14.81 -5.49 -15.22
N ARG A 86 -15.34 -6.58 -15.79
CA ARG A 86 -14.72 -7.30 -16.92
C ARG A 86 -14.38 -6.38 -18.09
N SER A 87 -15.30 -5.50 -18.46
CA SER A 87 -15.17 -4.53 -19.55
C SER A 87 -14.02 -3.53 -19.36
N HIS A 88 -13.62 -3.25 -18.12
CA HIS A 88 -12.52 -2.34 -17.79
C HIS A 88 -11.14 -3.00 -17.91
N PHE A 89 -11.06 -4.34 -17.89
CA PHE A 89 -9.79 -5.07 -17.87
C PHE A 89 -9.55 -5.99 -19.08
N VAL A 90 -10.59 -6.63 -19.65
CA VAL A 90 -10.43 -7.59 -20.76
C VAL A 90 -11.55 -7.51 -21.81
N ALA A 91 -11.16 -7.48 -23.08
CA ALA A 91 -12.07 -7.42 -24.23
C ALA A 91 -12.72 -8.79 -24.60
N HIS A 92 -12.78 -9.76 -23.67
CA HIS A 92 -13.31 -11.10 -23.94
C HIS A 92 -14.25 -11.59 -22.84
N GLY A 93 -15.40 -12.15 -23.24
CA GLY A 93 -16.46 -12.62 -22.33
C GLY A 93 -16.12 -13.88 -21.51
N ALA A 94 -15.19 -14.71 -22.00
CA ALA A 94 -14.70 -15.89 -21.29
C ALA A 94 -13.38 -15.60 -20.54
N LYS A 95 -12.80 -16.61 -19.86
CA LYS A 95 -11.39 -16.56 -19.44
C LYS A 95 -10.52 -17.02 -20.62
N LYS A 96 -9.54 -16.20 -21.03
CA LYS A 96 -8.55 -16.56 -22.04
C LYS A 96 -7.35 -17.23 -21.37
N LEU A 97 -6.91 -18.37 -21.87
CA LEU A 97 -5.64 -18.98 -21.43
C LEU A 97 -4.47 -18.12 -21.93
N LEU A 98 -3.58 -17.75 -21.01
CA LEU A 98 -2.35 -17.01 -21.29
C LEU A 98 -1.16 -17.86 -20.81
N THR A 99 -0.49 -18.49 -21.76
CA THR A 99 0.61 -19.45 -21.50
C THR A 99 1.95 -18.80 -21.81
N VAL A 100 2.84 -18.73 -20.82
CA VAL A 100 4.25 -18.35 -21.00
C VAL A 100 5.09 -19.63 -20.93
N PRO A 101 5.79 -20.04 -22.00
CA PRO A 101 6.62 -21.24 -21.98
C PRO A 101 7.88 -21.04 -21.12
N ALA A 102 8.34 -22.10 -20.46
CA ALA A 102 9.49 -22.06 -19.56
C ALA A 102 10.32 -23.34 -19.65
N VAL A 103 11.63 -23.23 -19.41
CA VAL A 103 12.56 -24.37 -19.36
C VAL A 103 13.01 -24.59 -17.92
N GLY A 104 12.93 -25.84 -17.44
CA GLY A 104 13.33 -26.23 -16.09
C GLY A 104 12.43 -27.30 -15.49
N THR A 105 12.61 -27.56 -14.19
CA THR A 105 11.74 -28.41 -13.38
C THR A 105 10.89 -27.55 -12.45
N ARG A 106 9.90 -28.14 -11.74
CA ARG A 106 9.12 -27.43 -10.71
C ARG A 106 9.95 -26.81 -9.59
N TYR A 107 11.19 -27.27 -9.40
CA TYR A 107 12.13 -26.76 -8.41
C TYR A 107 13.16 -25.76 -8.98
N THR A 108 13.36 -25.72 -10.30
CA THR A 108 14.44 -24.94 -10.95
C THR A 108 13.97 -23.86 -11.93
N VAL A 109 12.68 -23.79 -12.24
CA VAL A 109 12.10 -22.71 -13.06
C VAL A 109 12.03 -21.39 -12.27
N ASN A 110 12.22 -20.24 -12.93
CA ASN A 110 12.18 -18.92 -12.28
C ASN A 110 10.78 -18.29 -12.38
N PHE A 111 9.96 -18.44 -11.33
CA PHE A 111 8.59 -17.89 -11.30
C PHE A 111 8.54 -16.35 -11.38
N GLY A 112 9.53 -15.63 -10.83
CA GLY A 112 9.61 -14.17 -10.91
C GLY A 112 9.91 -13.62 -12.31
N SER A 113 10.45 -14.45 -13.22
CA SER A 113 10.57 -14.12 -14.64
C SER A 113 9.24 -14.29 -15.38
N LEU A 114 8.43 -15.29 -15.00
CA LEU A 114 7.12 -15.54 -15.62
C LEU A 114 6.09 -14.49 -15.22
N ALA A 115 6.08 -14.06 -13.95
CA ALA A 115 5.18 -13.02 -13.46
C ALA A 115 5.32 -11.68 -14.20
N ARG A 116 6.55 -11.24 -14.48
CA ARG A 116 6.83 -9.95 -15.17
C ARG A 116 6.44 -9.95 -16.65
N GLN A 117 6.44 -11.11 -17.31
CA GLN A 117 5.94 -11.22 -18.68
C GLN A 117 4.41 -11.06 -18.74
N MET A 118 3.71 -11.34 -17.64
CA MET A 118 2.24 -11.22 -17.55
C MET A 118 1.76 -9.77 -17.43
N THR A 119 2.56 -8.86 -16.85
CA THR A 119 2.13 -7.52 -16.45
C THR A 119 2.08 -6.49 -17.58
N LEU A 120 2.66 -6.78 -18.74
CA LEU A 120 2.79 -5.87 -19.90
C LEU A 120 1.48 -5.63 -20.70
N HIS A 121 0.30 -5.79 -20.08
CA HIS A 121 -0.96 -5.96 -20.82
C HIS A 121 -2.18 -5.08 -20.37
N ILE A 122 -2.08 -4.18 -19.35
CA ILE A 122 -3.18 -3.95 -18.37
C ILE A 122 -3.76 -2.50 -18.11
N GLN A 123 -3.26 -1.36 -18.62
CA GLN A 123 -3.43 -0.01 -17.97
C GLN A 123 -4.34 1.11 -18.68
N ASN A 124 -4.90 2.20 -17.99
CA ASN A 124 -5.62 3.47 -18.53
C ASN A 124 -5.99 4.89 -17.75
N SER A 125 -5.20 5.82 -17.07
CA SER A 125 -5.51 7.14 -16.26
C SER A 125 -5.39 7.41 -14.58
N VAL A 126 -6.09 7.73 -13.40
CA VAL A 126 -7.32 8.21 -12.50
C VAL A 126 -6.85 9.13 -11.29
N VAL A 127 -7.43 10.12 -10.48
CA VAL A 127 -8.36 11.37 -10.40
C VAL A 127 -7.97 12.29 -9.13
N ASP A 128 -8.41 13.49 -8.58
CA ASP A 128 -9.46 14.59 -8.62
C ASP A 128 -9.01 15.98 -7.91
N SER A 129 -9.86 16.79 -7.19
CA SER A 129 -9.74 18.27 -6.83
C SER A 129 -10.13 18.79 -5.37
N THR A 130 -10.08 20.12 -5.01
CA THR A 130 -10.07 20.68 -3.59
C THR A 130 -10.75 22.08 -3.29
N LEU A 131 -10.99 22.45 -2.00
CA LEU A 131 -11.71 23.70 -1.54
C LEU A 131 -11.24 24.42 -0.21
N VAL A 132 -10.29 23.92 0.58
CA VAL A 132 -10.15 24.24 2.03
C VAL A 132 -9.88 25.72 2.42
N ASP A 133 -9.34 26.54 1.51
CA ASP A 133 -8.59 27.78 1.84
C ASP A 133 -9.40 28.97 2.40
N TRP A 134 -10.73 28.87 2.51
CA TRP A 134 -11.61 30.01 2.76
C TRP A 134 -11.69 30.51 4.23
N ILE A 135 -11.33 29.68 5.23
CA ILE A 135 -11.76 29.89 6.64
C ILE A 135 -10.68 30.47 7.57
N LEU A 136 -9.39 30.32 7.25
CA LEU A 136 -8.32 30.72 8.18
C LEU A 136 -7.96 32.22 8.03
N PRO A 137 -7.95 33.02 9.11
CA PRO A 137 -7.75 34.46 9.02
C PRO A 137 -6.30 34.84 8.71
N ASP A 138 -6.13 35.93 7.95
CA ASP A 138 -4.83 36.49 7.59
C ASP A 138 -4.87 38.03 7.59
N PHE A 139 -4.61 38.63 8.76
CA PHE A 139 -4.51 40.08 8.92
C PHE A 139 -3.10 40.47 9.40
N THR A 140 -2.68 41.69 9.06
CA THR A 140 -1.28 42.15 9.23
C THR A 140 -0.81 42.28 10.68
N THR A 141 -1.72 42.31 11.65
CA THR A 141 -1.43 42.29 13.09
C THR A 141 -1.54 40.90 13.73
N THR A 142 -2.03 39.89 13.00
CA THR A 142 -2.33 38.56 13.53
C THR A 142 -1.05 37.77 13.80
N THR A 143 -0.70 37.61 15.08
CA THR A 143 0.41 36.74 15.50
C THR A 143 0.00 35.27 15.55
N VAL A 144 0.97 34.36 15.77
CA VAL A 144 0.68 32.94 16.02
C VAL A 144 -0.29 32.77 17.19
N LYS A 145 -0.17 33.59 18.25
CA LYS A 145 -1.08 33.55 19.41
C LYS A 145 -2.51 33.88 19.00
N ASP A 146 -2.67 34.87 18.13
CA ASP A 146 -3.98 35.29 17.63
C ASP A 146 -4.58 34.24 16.68
N LYS A 147 -3.78 33.60 15.80
CA LYS A 147 -4.27 32.46 15.00
C LYS A 147 -4.67 31.27 15.89
N THR A 148 -3.91 30.95 16.94
CA THR A 148 -4.29 29.89 17.90
C THR A 148 -5.56 30.25 18.68
N ILE A 149 -5.69 31.49 19.15
CA ILE A 149 -6.90 31.97 19.83
C ILE A 149 -8.10 31.92 18.88
N CYS A 150 -7.98 32.41 17.65
CA CYS A 150 -9.04 32.33 16.64
C CYS A 150 -9.39 30.89 16.25
N ALA A 151 -8.43 29.96 16.19
CA ALA A 151 -8.70 28.55 15.92
C ALA A 151 -9.43 27.85 17.09
N VAL A 152 -9.03 28.12 18.34
CA VAL A 152 -9.72 27.60 19.53
C VAL A 152 -11.11 28.25 19.69
N LEU A 153 -11.25 29.54 19.36
CA LEU A 153 -12.55 30.22 19.31
C LEU A 153 -13.43 29.69 18.17
N LEU A 154 -12.87 29.33 17.02
CA LEU A 154 -13.60 28.67 15.93
C LEU A 154 -14.10 27.30 16.35
N MET A 155 -13.24 26.49 16.98
CA MET A 155 -13.63 25.20 17.54
C MET A 155 -14.73 25.37 18.60
N SER A 156 -14.58 26.27 19.56
CA SER A 156 -15.63 26.51 20.57
C SER A 156 -16.92 27.10 19.97
N SER A 157 -16.82 27.95 18.95
CA SER A 157 -17.99 28.44 18.18
C SER A 157 -18.71 27.33 17.41
N LEU A 158 -18.02 26.23 17.11
CA LEU A 158 -18.56 25.05 16.43
C LEU A 158 -18.77 23.85 17.38
N GLU A 159 -18.59 24.03 18.69
CA GLU A 159 -18.69 22.98 19.72
C GLU A 159 -20.13 22.44 19.88
N SER A 160 -21.12 23.26 19.51
CA SER A 160 -22.52 22.79 19.38
C SER A 160 -22.77 21.90 18.15
N TYR A 161 -21.76 21.70 17.30
CA TYR A 161 -21.79 20.85 16.11
C TYR A 161 -20.73 19.74 16.10
N PHE A 162 -19.65 19.86 16.89
CA PHE A 162 -18.56 18.87 16.96
C PHE A 162 -18.05 18.66 18.39
N ASN A 163 -17.76 17.40 18.75
CA ASN A 163 -17.07 17.04 19.99
C ASN A 163 -15.54 17.06 19.79
N TYR A 164 -14.79 17.38 20.85
CA TYR A 164 -13.32 17.45 20.83
C TYR A 164 -12.69 16.54 21.91
N GLU A 165 -11.63 15.81 21.53
CA GLU A 165 -10.87 14.91 22.39
C GLU A 165 -9.36 15.14 22.18
N ILE A 166 -8.54 14.87 23.20
CA ILE A 166 -7.06 14.94 23.13
C ILE A 166 -6.49 13.56 23.48
N MET A 167 -5.70 13.00 22.55
CA MET A 167 -5.18 11.63 22.62
C MET A 167 -3.70 11.60 23.02
N CYS A 168 -3.27 10.52 23.68
CA CYS A 168 -1.85 10.25 23.92
C CYS A 168 -1.08 10.19 22.60
N ILE A 169 -0.05 11.03 22.46
CA ILE A 169 0.75 11.16 21.23
C ILE A 169 1.71 9.97 21.02
N CYS A 170 1.18 8.87 20.48
CA CYS A 170 1.95 8.02 19.59
C CYS A 170 2.40 8.83 18.36
N GLY A 171 3.51 8.45 17.72
CA GLY A 171 4.09 9.27 16.65
C GLY A 171 5.34 8.68 16.05
N ILE A 172 5.47 8.79 14.73
CA ILE A 172 6.60 8.30 13.95
C ILE A 172 7.70 9.39 13.98
N PRO A 173 8.88 9.18 14.62
CA PRO A 173 9.83 10.27 14.87
C PRO A 173 10.48 10.85 13.61
N SER A 174 10.63 10.04 12.56
CA SER A 174 10.84 10.52 11.20
C SER A 174 10.31 9.49 10.20
N VAL A 175 9.88 9.98 9.03
CA VAL A 175 9.63 9.14 7.85
C VAL A 175 10.78 9.36 6.88
N THR A 176 11.51 8.29 6.55
CA THR A 176 12.50 8.27 5.48
C THR A 176 11.84 7.69 4.24
N LEU A 177 11.69 8.49 3.20
CA LEU A 177 11.24 8.03 1.89
C LEU A 177 12.47 7.67 1.06
N GLU A 178 12.60 6.39 0.68
CA GLU A 178 13.64 5.92 -0.24
C GLU A 178 13.25 6.16 -1.71
N GLY A 179 14.19 5.98 -2.63
CA GLY A 179 14.02 6.41 -4.03
C GLY A 179 14.10 7.94 -4.18
N GLU A 180 13.98 8.44 -5.40
CA GLU A 180 14.04 9.88 -5.64
C GLU A 180 12.65 10.53 -5.61
N ARG A 181 12.60 11.87 -5.45
CA ARG A 181 11.35 12.65 -5.60
C ARG A 181 10.64 12.32 -6.92
N ALA A 182 11.39 12.04 -7.98
CA ALA A 182 10.84 11.64 -9.28
C ALA A 182 10.06 10.30 -9.22
N ASP A 183 10.42 9.37 -8.34
CA ASP A 183 9.71 8.08 -8.21
C ASP A 183 8.41 8.21 -7.41
N TRP A 184 8.43 9.04 -6.37
CA TRP A 184 7.22 9.43 -5.64
C TRP A 184 6.26 10.24 -6.51
N GLN A 185 6.77 11.10 -7.40
CA GLN A 185 5.96 11.78 -8.40
C GLN A 185 5.30 10.76 -9.35
N LYS A 186 6.07 9.82 -9.94
CA LYS A 186 5.52 8.73 -10.78
C LYS A 186 4.46 7.88 -10.07
N LEU A 187 4.52 7.75 -8.73
CA LEU A 187 3.51 7.05 -7.94
C LEU A 187 2.25 7.91 -7.82
N LEU A 188 2.39 9.19 -7.43
CA LEU A 188 1.28 10.14 -7.37
C LEU A 188 0.55 10.25 -8.72
N ASP A 189 1.29 10.44 -9.81
CA ASP A 189 0.77 10.56 -11.18
C ASP A 189 -0.05 9.34 -11.64
N ARG A 190 0.19 8.15 -11.04
CA ARG A 190 -0.59 6.90 -11.29
C ARG A 190 -1.84 6.77 -10.42
N VAL A 191 -1.92 7.53 -9.34
CA VAL A 191 -3.04 7.56 -8.38
C VAL A 191 -3.93 8.79 -8.63
N THR A 192 -3.43 9.81 -9.36
CA THR A 192 -4.13 11.08 -9.63
C THR A 192 -4.14 11.56 -11.11
N SER A 193 -4.24 10.65 -12.09
CA SER A 193 -4.54 10.97 -13.49
C SER A 193 -6.08 10.91 -13.77
N ASP A 194 -6.63 10.17 -14.75
CA ASP A 194 -8.11 10.10 -15.02
C ASP A 194 -8.88 8.73 -15.23
N ARG A 195 -8.28 7.51 -15.31
CA ARG A 195 -8.86 6.11 -15.30
C ARG A 195 -7.99 4.80 -14.92
N LEU A 196 -6.63 4.72 -15.02
CA LEU A 196 -5.52 3.69 -14.79
C LEU A 196 -4.04 4.08 -15.32
N PRO A 197 -3.18 3.47 -16.23
CA PRO A 197 -2.45 4.19 -17.41
C PRO A 197 -2.50 3.74 -18.98
N ALA A 198 -2.85 4.54 -20.02
CA ALA A 198 -3.41 4.09 -21.37
C ALA A 198 -2.72 3.06 -22.33
N LYS A 199 -3.54 2.40 -23.20
CA LYS A 199 -3.14 1.64 -24.41
C LYS A 199 -3.26 2.47 -25.69
N GLU A 200 -2.20 2.43 -26.50
CA GLU A 200 -2.19 2.75 -27.94
C GLU A 200 -2.61 1.53 -28.80
#